data_AF-A0A921ILM0-F1
#
_entry.id   AF-A0A921ILM0-F1
#
_cell.length_a   1.000
_cell.length_b   1.000
_cell.length_c   1.000
_cell.angle_alpha   90.00
_cell.angle_beta   90.00
_cell.angle_gamma   90.00
#
_symmetry.space_group_name_H-M   'P 1'
#
loop_
_entity.id
_entity.type
_entity.pdbx_description
1 polymer ?
#
loop_
_entity_poly.entity_id
_entity_poly.type
_entity_poly.pdbx_seq_one_letter_code
_entity_poly.pdbx_strand_id
1 'polypeptide(L)' 'FFVVGLTQDDFCSLTPEQVKRYEALYHDPQLFYPLGDSIFVENCSPERYRQVMNPEGHREKTPPSKQTSTPER' A
#
# COMPACT_ATOMS: atom_id res chain seq x y z
N PHE A 1 1.58 -6.38 -11.24
CA PHE A 1 2.33 -6.89 -12.42
C PHE A 1 2.40 -5.80 -13.48
N PHE A 2 3.35 -5.90 -14.42
CA PHE A 2 3.44 -4.98 -15.55
C PHE A 2 2.98 -5.69 -16.82
N VAL A 3 2.24 -4.98 -17.66
CA VAL A 3 1.92 -5.39 -19.03
C VAL A 3 2.78 -4.52 -19.94
N VAL A 4 3.70 -5.12 -20.69
CA VAL A 4 4.65 -4.41 -21.54
C VAL A 4 4.62 -4.97 -22.96
N GLY A 5 4.67 -4.08 -23.94
CA GLY A 5 4.87 -4.40 -25.35
C GLY A 5 6.33 -4.19 -25.76
N LEU A 6 6.79 -4.88 -26.81
CA LEU A 6 8.13 -4.69 -27.37
C LEU A 6 8.19 -3.47 -28.30
N THR A 7 7.08 -3.16 -28.97
CA THR A 7 6.90 -2.02 -29.87
C THR A 7 5.66 -1.20 -29.48
N GLN A 8 5.48 -0.04 -30.11
CA GLN A 8 4.32 0.83 -29.86
C GLN A 8 2.99 0.11 -30.15
N ASP A 9 2.97 -0.78 -31.15
CA ASP A 9 1.78 -1.52 -31.55
C ASP A 9 1.53 -2.76 -30.66
N ASP A 10 2.51 -3.18 -29.86
CA ASP A 10 2.37 -4.31 -28.93
C ASP A 10 1.71 -3.92 -27.60
N PHE A 11 1.44 -2.62 -27.38
CA PHE A 11 0.68 -2.16 -26.23
C PHE A 11 -0.81 -2.43 -26.47
N CYS A 12 -1.36 -3.43 -25.80
CA CYS A 12 -2.79 -3.68 -25.77
C CYS A 12 -3.35 -3.54 -24.36
N SER A 13 -4.63 -3.17 -24.26
CA SER A 13 -5.36 -3.26 -23.00
C SER A 13 -5.75 -4.71 -22.73
N LEU A 14 -5.71 -5.10 -21.46
CA LEU A 14 -6.23 -6.40 -21.04
C LEU A 14 -7.76 -6.41 -21.08
N THR A 15 -8.34 -7.54 -21.49
CA THR A 15 -9.78 -7.75 -21.30
C THR A 15 -10.11 -7.88 -19.79
N PRO A 16 -11.35 -7.63 -19.36
CA PRO A 16 -11.74 -7.79 -17.96
C PRO A 16 -11.42 -9.19 -17.39
N GLU A 17 -11.60 -10.25 -18.17
CA GLU A 17 -11.26 -11.62 -17.77
C GLU A 17 -9.75 -11.80 -17.57
N GLN A 18 -8.94 -11.21 -18.44
CA GLN A 18 -7.48 -11.24 -18.32
C GLN A 18 -7.01 -10.46 -17.10
N VAL A 19 -7.56 -9.27 -16.85
CA VAL A 19 -7.29 -8.50 -15.63
C VAL A 19 -7.56 -9.34 -14.39
N LYS A 20 -8.75 -9.94 -14.29
CA LYS A 20 -9.13 -10.79 -13.15
C LYS A 20 -8.20 -11.99 -12.98
N ARG A 21 -7.82 -12.65 -14.08
CA ARG A 21 -6.89 -13.79 -14.05
C ARG A 21 -5.52 -13.38 -13.52
N TYR A 22 -4.96 -12.30 -14.04
CA TYR A 22 -3.61 -11.88 -13.69
C TYR A 22 -3.54 -11.22 -12.31
N GLU A 23 -4.60 -10.53 -11.89
CA GLU A 23 -4.76 -10.12 -10.52
C GLU A 23 -4.66 -11.33 -9.59
N ALA A 24 -5.45 -12.40 -9.80
CA ALA A 24 -5.40 -13.58 -8.95
C ALA A 24 -4.03 -14.28 -8.90
N LEU A 25 -3.28 -14.28 -10.01
CA LEU A 25 -1.98 -14.95 -10.12
C LEU A 25 -0.83 -14.14 -9.53
N TYR A 26 -0.88 -12.82 -9.66
CA TYR A 26 0.24 -11.93 -9.38
C TYR A 26 -0.11 -10.83 -8.36
N HIS A 27 -1.15 -11.06 -7.55
CA HIS A 27 -1.47 -10.19 -6.43
C HIS A 27 -0.41 -10.36 -5.34
N ASP A 28 0.46 -9.36 -5.21
CA ASP A 28 1.47 -9.27 -4.15
C ASP A 28 1.23 -7.98 -3.36
N PRO A 29 0.57 -8.06 -2.19
CA PRO A 29 0.21 -6.87 -1.44
C PRO A 29 1.43 -6.28 -0.71
N GLN A 30 1.60 -4.97 -0.86
CA GLN A 30 2.67 -4.21 -0.22
C GLN A 30 2.08 -3.05 0.57
N LEU A 31 2.68 -2.75 1.72
CA LEU A 31 2.35 -1.61 2.55
C LEU A 31 3.42 -0.52 2.38
N PHE A 32 2.97 0.72 2.23
CA PHE A 32 3.82 1.89 2.06
C PHE A 32 3.66 2.78 3.29
N TYR A 33 4.77 3.02 4.00
CA TYR A 33 4.80 3.85 5.20
C TYR A 33 5.62 5.12 4.93
N PRO A 34 5.06 6.31 5.19
CA PRO A 34 5.83 7.55 5.05
C PRO A 34 6.93 7.61 6.12
N LEU A 35 8.15 7.96 5.71
CA LEU A 35 9.31 8.14 6.57
C LEU A 35 10.04 9.43 6.18
N GLY A 36 9.52 10.58 6.64
CA GLY A 36 10.04 11.89 6.25
C GLY A 36 9.98 12.08 4.74
N ASP A 37 11.14 12.31 4.11
CA ASP A 37 11.30 12.46 2.65
C ASP A 37 11.45 11.12 1.92
N SER A 38 11.21 10.00 2.60
CA SER A 38 11.32 8.64 2.06
C SER A 38 10.07 7.83 2.32
N ILE A 39 9.95 6.69 1.63
CA ILE A 39 8.91 5.69 1.86
C ILE A 39 9.56 4.38 2.26
N PHE A 40 9.03 3.72 3.27
CA PHE A 40 9.36 2.35 3.61
C PHE A 40 8.31 1.42 2.99
N VAL A 41 8.78 0.33 2.36
CA VAL A 41 7.91 -0.65 1.70
C VAL A 41 8.06 -1.99 2.38
N GLU A 42 6.93 -2.58 2.77
CA GLU A 42 6.85 -3.90 3.40
C GLU A 42 6.02 -4.84 2.52
N ASN A 43 6.61 -5.97 2.10
CA ASN A 43 5.82 -7.09 1.57
C ASN A 43 5.02 -7.71 2.71
N CYS A 44 3.72 -7.89 2.50
CA CYS A 44 2.84 -8.40 3.55
C CYS A 44 1.91 -9.50 3.03
N SER A 45 1.25 -10.21 3.94
CA SER A 45 0.19 -11.14 3.53
C SER A 45 -1.10 -10.37 3.18
N PRO A 46 -1.99 -10.93 2.34
CA PRO A 46 -3.29 -10.32 2.05
C PRO A 46 -4.12 -10.03 3.30
N GLU A 47 -4.06 -10.88 4.32
CA GLU A 47 -4.77 -10.70 5.60
C GLU A 47 -4.23 -9.48 6.34
N ARG A 48 -2.90 -9.33 6.41
CA ARG A 48 -2.25 -8.19 7.06
C ARG A 48 -2.59 -6.89 6.32
N TYR A 49 -2.54 -6.88 5.00
CA TYR A 49 -2.94 -5.73 4.19
C TYR A 49 -4.38 -5.31 4.51
N ARG A 50 -5.33 -6.25 4.52
CA ARG A 50 -6.74 -5.97 4.84
C ARG A 50 -6.90 -5.43 6.26
N GLN A 51 -6.16 -5.93 7.24
CA GLN A 51 -6.19 -5.42 8.61
C GLN A 51 -5.73 -3.96 8.68
N VAL A 52 -4.64 -3.61 7.98
CA VAL A 52 -4.12 -2.23 7.95
C VAL A 52 -5.04 -1.30 7.18
N MET A 53 -5.62 -1.77 6.08
CA MET A 53 -6.50 -0.95 5.25
C MET A 53 -7.93 -0.87 5.79
N ASN A 54 -8.28 -1.64 6.84
CA ASN A 54 -9.59 -1.56 7.47
C ASN A 54 -9.67 -0.32 8.39
N PRO A 55 -10.50 0.68 8.07
CA PRO A 55 -10.63 1.90 8.88
C PRO A 55 -11.14 1.63 10.30
N GLU A 56 -11.84 0.51 10.54
CA GLU A 56 -12.34 0.16 11.87
C GLU A 56 -11.25 -0.38 12.81
N GLY A 57 -10.10 -0.82 12.28
CA GLY A 57 -8.96 -1.35 13.05
C GLY A 57 -7.99 -0.30 13.60
N HIS A 58 -8.07 0.95 13.13
CA HIS A 58 -7.15 2.04 13.53
C HIS A 58 -7.50 2.74 14.85
N ARG A 59 -8.53 2.27 15.57
CA ARG A 59 -8.98 2.90 16.82
C ARG A 59 -8.11 2.59 18.04
N GLU A 60 -7.08 1.75 17.94
CA GLU A 60 -6.18 1.48 19.05
C GLU A 60 -4.72 1.79 18.74
N LYS A 61 -4.18 2.72 19.56
CA LYS A 61 -2.76 2.98 19.89
C LYS A 61 -2.04 4.08 19.11
N THR A 62 -2.58 5.28 19.08
CA THR A 62 -1.74 6.49 19.19
C THR A 62 -1.35 6.67 20.66
N PRO A 63 -0.05 6.60 21.04
CA PRO A 63 0.36 7.05 22.36
C PRO A 63 0.11 8.56 22.47
N PRO A 64 -0.36 9.08 23.63
CA PRO A 64 -0.59 10.50 23.79
C PRO A 64 0.75 11.24 23.64
N SER A 65 0.80 12.17 22.68
CA SER A 65 1.89 13.13 22.55
C SER A 65 2.04 13.86 23.89
N LYS A 66 3.13 13.60 24.62
CA LYS A 66 3.46 14.38 25.80
C LYS A 66 3.81 15.79 25.29
N GLN A 67 2.88 16.73 25.48
CA GLN A 67 3.16 18.16 25.37
C GLN A 67 4.34 18.50 26.28
N THR A 68 5.50 18.75 25.69
CA THR A 68 6.59 19.45 26.36
C THR A 68 6.14 20.90 26.56
N SER A 69 5.66 21.20 27.77
CA SER A 69 5.45 22.56 28.23
C SER A 69 6.79 23.30 28.23
N THR A 70 6.95 24.24 27.32
CA THR A 70 8.02 25.23 27.38
C THR A 70 7.71 26.18 28.54
N PRO A 71 8.63 26.45 29.48
CA PRO A 71 8.36 27.40 30.55
C PRO A 71 8.40 28.82 29.97
N GLU A 72 7.31 29.57 30.09
CA GLU A 72 7.33 31.03 29.87
C GLU A 72 8.05 31.73 31.04
N ARG A 73 8.70 32.84 30.67
CA ARG A 73 9.65 33.64 31.44
C ARG A 73 8.99 34.52 32.49
#